data_AF-F5XFR1-F1
#
_entry.id   AF-F5XFR1-F1
#
_cell.length_a   1.000
_cell.length_b   1.000
_cell.length_c   1.000
_cell.angle_alpha   90.00
_cell.angle_beta   90.00
_cell.angle_gamma   90.00
#
_symmetry.space_group_name_H-M   'P 1'
#
loop_
_entity.id
_entity.type
_entity.pdbx_description
1 polymer ?
#
loop_
_entity_poly.entity_id
_entity_poly.type
_entity_poly.pdbx_seq_one_letter_code
_entity_poly.pdbx_strand_id
1 'polypeptide(L)'
;MQFSTNSFVRPLAIGAATIALAVTVGCSAPDESPTSSPVPANTSSAPASAPASPSASSSPDTTGSSTAAESNDAMVAAGRLAAKEINGGTVVSIESERDGWEVHVVTSDGGEQQLRTDPSGTRVVSGPADDRPDADDKAENKSFSSVDIDFVRAVEVTVGEISDAQINELNLDTENRRIVWEADVSTGSQQRTVQIDATSGEVLSNRADD
;
A
#
# COMPACT_ATOMS: atom_id res chain seq x y z
N MET A 1 3.57 -12.98 -37.70
CA MET A 1 4.32 -13.20 -36.46
C MET A 1 3.56 -12.42 -35.40
N GLN A 2 2.81 -13.12 -34.56
CA GLN A 2 1.88 -12.55 -33.59
C GLN A 2 2.56 -12.73 -32.23
N PHE A 3 3.03 -11.64 -31.63
CA PHE A 3 3.61 -11.68 -30.29
C PHE A 3 2.45 -11.56 -29.30
N SER A 4 2.17 -12.66 -28.60
CA SER A 4 1.28 -12.66 -27.44
C SER A 4 2.02 -11.94 -26.31
N THR A 5 1.56 -10.75 -25.94
CA THR A 5 1.96 -10.08 -24.70
C THR A 5 1.33 -10.86 -23.55
N ASN A 6 2.14 -11.61 -22.81
CA ASN A 6 1.70 -12.26 -21.58
C ASN A 6 2.12 -11.36 -20.41
N SER A 7 1.28 -10.38 -20.08
CA SER A 7 1.32 -9.72 -18.78
C SER A 7 0.95 -10.77 -17.73
N PHE A 8 1.94 -11.28 -17.00
CA PHE A 8 1.69 -12.09 -15.81
C PHE A 8 1.55 -11.14 -14.62
N VAL A 9 0.40 -10.47 -14.56
CA VAL A 9 -0.09 -9.97 -13.27
C VAL A 9 -0.36 -11.22 -12.44
N ARG A 10 0.45 -11.47 -11.40
CA ARG A 10 0.14 -12.53 -10.44
C ARG A 10 -1.20 -12.16 -9.77
N PRO A 11 -2.25 -12.98 -9.88
CA PRO A 11 -3.49 -12.71 -9.19
C PRO A 11 -3.25 -12.91 -7.69
N LEU A 12 -3.38 -11.83 -6.91
CA LEU A 12 -3.55 -11.91 -5.47
C LEU A 12 -4.73 -12.87 -5.20
N ALA A 13 -4.44 -14.03 -4.61
CA ALA A 13 -5.44 -15.05 -4.34
C ALA A 13 -6.35 -14.57 -3.20
N ILE A 14 -7.48 -13.95 -3.56
CA ILE A 14 -8.55 -13.61 -2.62
C ILE A 14 -9.18 -14.91 -2.13
N GLY A 15 -8.73 -15.39 -0.97
CA GLY A 15 -9.33 -16.51 -0.26
C GLY A 15 -10.76 -16.16 0.19
N ALA A 16 -11.75 -16.69 -0.53
CA ALA A 16 -13.16 -16.63 -0.16
C ALA A 16 -13.40 -17.45 1.12
N ALA A 17 -13.59 -16.77 2.26
CA ALA A 17 -14.01 -17.41 3.50
C ALA A 17 -15.54 -17.64 3.50
N THR A 18 -15.99 -18.82 3.09
CA THR A 18 -17.35 -19.30 3.35
C THR A 18 -17.47 -19.77 4.80
N ILE A 19 -18.18 -19.01 5.64
CA ILE A 19 -18.55 -19.43 7.00
C ILE A 19 -19.98 -20.00 6.96
N ALA A 20 -20.12 -21.27 7.35
CA ALA A 20 -21.39 -21.93 7.57
C ALA A 20 -21.53 -22.45 9.02
N LEU A 21 -22.68 -22.09 9.62
CA LEU A 21 -23.47 -22.73 10.69
C LEU A 21 -22.89 -22.94 12.11
N ALA A 22 -23.59 -22.41 13.13
CA ALA A 22 -24.52 -23.19 13.98
C ALA A 22 -25.22 -22.34 15.09
N VAL A 23 -26.44 -22.76 15.42
CA VAL A 23 -27.49 -22.15 16.26
C VAL A 23 -27.28 -22.40 17.76
N THR A 24 -27.68 -21.46 18.65
CA THR A 24 -28.32 -21.80 19.95
C THR A 24 -29.28 -20.70 20.45
N VAL A 25 -30.16 -21.13 21.36
CA VAL A 25 -31.50 -20.66 21.78
C VAL A 25 -31.51 -19.59 22.89
N GLY A 26 -32.57 -18.76 22.93
CA GLY A 26 -33.19 -18.18 24.15
C GLY A 26 -32.88 -16.69 24.40
N CYS A 27 -33.75 -15.82 24.92
CA CYS A 27 -35.05 -15.96 25.61
C CYS A 27 -35.76 -14.57 25.66
N SER A 28 -37.10 -14.59 25.61
CA SER A 28 -38.09 -13.68 26.23
C SER A 28 -38.08 -12.14 26.05
N ALA A 29 -39.19 -11.66 25.48
CA ALA A 29 -39.77 -10.30 25.54
C ALA A 29 -40.39 -9.99 26.92
N PRO A 30 -41.16 -8.90 27.17
CA PRO A 30 -41.46 -7.68 26.37
C PRO A 30 -41.27 -6.37 27.19
N ASP A 31 -41.44 -5.18 26.61
CA ASP A 31 -42.21 -4.12 27.27
C ASP A 31 -42.72 -3.05 26.30
N GLU A 32 -43.95 -2.62 26.54
CA GLU A 32 -44.85 -1.91 25.66
C GLU A 32 -44.68 -0.38 25.74
N SER A 33 -45.03 0.28 24.64
CA SER A 33 -44.99 1.73 24.47
C SER A 33 -46.03 2.47 25.32
N PRO A 34 -45.76 3.72 25.76
CA PRO A 34 -46.82 4.65 26.12
C PRO A 34 -47.09 5.73 25.04
N THR A 35 -48.32 5.71 24.51
CA THR A 35 -49.34 6.79 24.55
C THR A 35 -48.98 8.25 24.18
N SER A 36 -49.61 8.69 23.07
CA SER A 36 -50.37 9.94 22.81
C SER A 36 -49.83 11.35 23.10
N SER A 37 -49.68 12.15 22.00
CA SER A 37 -50.28 13.47 21.63
C SER A 37 -50.73 14.51 22.70
N PRO A 38 -50.95 15.82 22.38
CA PRO A 38 -50.33 16.77 21.42
C PRO A 38 -50.15 18.27 21.95
N VAL A 39 -49.50 19.17 21.15
CA VAL A 39 -49.52 20.69 21.01
C VAL A 39 -49.77 21.67 22.20
N PRO A 40 -49.28 22.95 22.25
CA PRO A 40 -49.25 23.95 21.16
C PRO A 40 -48.12 25.02 21.13
N ALA A 41 -48.25 25.89 20.12
CA ALA A 41 -47.36 26.95 19.66
C ALA A 41 -47.09 28.10 20.66
N ASN A 42 -45.92 28.73 20.53
CA ASN A 42 -45.72 30.12 20.92
C ASN A 42 -45.00 30.91 19.81
N THR A 43 -45.72 31.93 19.36
CA THR A 43 -45.38 32.99 18.41
C THR A 43 -44.40 34.00 19.02
N SER A 44 -43.40 34.49 18.27
CA SER A 44 -43.10 35.93 18.12
C SER A 44 -41.79 36.21 17.37
N SER A 45 -41.96 36.75 16.17
CA SER A 45 -41.33 37.93 15.55
C SER A 45 -39.87 38.33 15.85
N ALA A 46 -39.14 38.49 14.74
CA ALA A 46 -37.90 39.23 14.44
C ALA A 46 -37.95 40.74 14.86
N PRO A 47 -36.94 41.64 14.60
CA PRO A 47 -35.76 41.52 13.71
C PRO A 47 -34.45 42.25 14.18
N ALA A 48 -33.47 42.31 13.25
CA ALA A 48 -32.50 43.41 12.99
C ALA A 48 -31.00 43.15 13.26
N SER A 49 -30.30 42.89 12.14
CA SER A 49 -29.04 43.49 11.64
C SER A 49 -27.89 43.86 12.59
N ALA A 50 -26.74 43.22 12.37
CA ALA A 50 -25.39 43.75 12.65
C ALA A 50 -24.35 43.13 11.68
N PRO A 51 -23.21 43.79 11.43
CA PRO A 51 -22.52 43.80 10.13
C PRO A 51 -21.53 42.65 9.89
N ALA A 52 -21.26 42.41 8.61
CA ALA A 52 -20.30 41.44 8.09
C ALA A 52 -18.87 41.69 8.64
N SER A 53 -18.34 40.68 9.32
CA SER A 53 -16.89 40.53 9.50
C SER A 53 -16.32 39.87 8.25
N PRO A 54 -15.22 40.36 7.65
CA PRO A 54 -14.47 39.57 6.68
C PRO A 54 -13.76 38.47 7.46
N SER A 55 -14.42 37.33 7.64
CA SER A 55 -13.70 36.09 7.92
C SER A 55 -12.82 35.83 6.71
N ALA A 56 -11.54 36.18 6.81
CA ALA A 56 -10.52 35.61 5.97
C ALA A 56 -10.53 34.10 6.21
N SER A 57 -11.37 33.40 5.45
CA SER A 57 -11.39 31.95 5.36
C SER A 57 -10.18 31.56 4.52
N SER A 58 -9.00 31.66 5.13
CA SER A 58 -7.87 30.87 4.70
C SER A 58 -8.06 29.49 5.33
N SER A 59 -9.00 28.72 4.79
CA SER A 59 -8.89 27.28 4.89
C SER A 59 -7.72 26.91 4.00
N PRO A 60 -6.61 26.39 4.52
CA PRO A 60 -5.83 25.51 3.69
C PRO A 60 -6.67 24.25 3.57
N ASP A 61 -7.44 24.12 2.48
CA ASP A 61 -7.74 22.81 1.93
C ASP A 61 -6.39 22.21 1.50
N THR A 62 -5.59 21.77 2.46
CA THR A 62 -4.46 20.88 2.23
C THR A 62 -5.02 19.48 2.26
N THR A 63 -5.85 19.16 1.27
CA THR A 63 -5.72 17.84 0.64
C THR A 63 -4.47 17.95 -0.21
N GLY A 64 -3.33 18.00 0.47
CA GLY A 64 -2.03 18.10 -0.16
C GLY A 64 -1.84 16.82 -0.93
N SER A 65 -1.87 16.89 -2.25
CA SER A 65 -1.26 15.87 -3.07
C SER A 65 0.19 15.80 -2.62
N SER A 66 0.58 14.72 -1.95
CA SER A 66 1.98 14.45 -1.61
C SER A 66 2.79 14.51 -2.88
N THR A 67 3.97 15.15 -2.83
CA THR A 67 4.87 15.17 -3.98
C THR A 67 5.39 13.76 -4.25
N ALA A 68 5.80 13.47 -5.50
CA ALA A 68 6.40 12.19 -5.85
C ALA A 68 7.61 11.86 -4.95
N ALA A 69 8.44 12.86 -4.64
CA ALA A 69 9.58 12.72 -3.73
C ALA A 69 9.15 12.33 -2.31
N GLU A 70 8.15 13.01 -1.73
CA GLU A 70 7.63 12.65 -0.39
C GLU A 70 7.01 11.25 -0.38
N SER A 71 6.35 10.84 -1.46
CA SER A 71 5.82 9.49 -1.62
C SER A 71 6.94 8.45 -1.64
N ASN A 72 8.01 8.68 -2.39
CA ASN A 72 9.15 7.76 -2.46
C ASN A 72 9.91 7.70 -1.11
N ASP A 73 10.04 8.83 -0.41
CA ASP A 73 10.61 8.86 0.94
C ASP A 73 9.76 8.05 1.93
N ALA A 74 8.43 8.11 1.81
CA ALA A 74 7.51 7.32 2.62
C ALA A 74 7.58 5.82 2.30
N MET A 75 7.70 5.43 1.01
CA MET A 75 7.99 4.06 0.60
C MET A 75 9.27 3.53 1.26
N VAL A 76 10.35 4.32 1.19
CA VAL A 76 11.63 3.95 1.81
C VAL A 76 11.49 3.81 3.33
N ALA A 77 10.73 4.70 3.98
CA ALA A 77 10.44 4.61 5.41
C ALA A 77 9.68 3.32 5.76
N ALA A 78 8.66 2.96 4.97
CA ALA A 78 7.86 1.75 5.15
C ALA A 78 8.73 0.49 5.07
N GLY A 79 9.55 0.37 4.03
CA GLY A 79 10.48 -0.76 3.87
C GLY A 79 11.46 -0.89 5.04
N ARG A 80 12.04 0.23 5.50
CA ARG A 80 12.96 0.23 6.66
C ARG A 80 12.27 -0.18 7.95
N LEU A 81 11.05 0.31 8.17
CA LEU A 81 10.26 -0.03 9.35
C LEU A 81 9.91 -1.52 9.36
N ALA A 82 9.45 -2.06 8.24
CA ALA A 82 9.10 -3.46 8.09
C ALA A 82 10.31 -4.38 8.30
N ALA A 83 11.45 -4.08 7.65
CA ALA A 83 12.69 -4.84 7.85
C ALA A 83 13.10 -4.88 9.32
N LYS A 84 12.98 -3.75 10.03
CA LYS A 84 13.30 -3.66 11.46
C LYS A 84 12.34 -4.49 12.32
N GLU A 85 11.04 -4.46 12.05
CA GLU A 85 10.04 -5.22 12.80
C GLU A 85 10.27 -6.74 12.67
N ILE A 86 10.77 -7.18 11.52
CA ILE A 86 11.12 -8.59 11.23
C ILE A 86 12.61 -8.88 11.52
N ASN A 87 13.22 -8.13 12.44
CA ASN A 87 14.57 -8.36 12.93
C ASN A 87 15.65 -8.40 11.83
N GLY A 88 15.53 -7.52 10.83
CA GLY A 88 16.47 -7.37 9.72
C GLY A 88 16.25 -8.33 8.55
N GLY A 89 15.00 -8.75 8.30
CA GLY A 89 14.65 -9.52 7.11
C GLY A 89 14.87 -8.75 5.79
N THR A 90 14.86 -9.46 4.67
CA THR A 90 15.03 -8.89 3.33
C THR A 90 13.68 -8.36 2.85
N VAL A 91 13.56 -7.06 2.62
CA VAL A 91 12.37 -6.50 1.95
C VAL A 91 12.38 -6.96 0.50
N VAL A 92 11.29 -7.56 0.04
CA VAL A 92 11.16 -8.09 -1.32
C VAL A 92 10.05 -7.41 -2.12
N SER A 93 9.04 -6.86 -1.45
CA SER A 93 8.01 -6.04 -2.11
C SER A 93 7.61 -4.86 -1.23
N ILE A 94 7.36 -3.71 -1.86
CA ILE A 94 6.69 -2.56 -1.27
C ILE A 94 5.67 -2.02 -2.27
N GLU A 95 4.39 -2.01 -1.91
CA GLU A 95 3.28 -1.54 -2.75
C GLU A 95 2.50 -0.43 -2.04
N SER A 96 2.13 0.61 -2.78
CA SER A 96 1.23 1.66 -2.32
C SER A 96 -0.20 1.14 -2.23
N GLU A 97 -0.80 1.23 -1.04
CA GLU A 97 -2.22 0.97 -0.83
C GLU A 97 -2.99 2.29 -0.65
N ARG A 98 -4.33 2.22 -0.67
CA ARG A 98 -5.21 3.39 -0.45
C ARG A 98 -4.88 4.15 0.84
N ASP A 99 -4.58 3.41 1.90
CA ASP A 99 -4.46 3.94 3.27
C ASP A 99 -3.04 3.77 3.84
N GLY A 100 -2.05 3.47 2.99
CA GLY A 100 -0.73 3.11 3.48
C GLY A 100 0.18 2.43 2.47
N TRP A 101 1.08 1.61 3.00
CA TRP A 101 1.97 0.76 2.24
C TRP A 101 1.81 -0.68 2.70
N GLU A 102 1.81 -1.62 1.77
CA GLU A 102 2.00 -3.04 2.03
C GLU A 102 3.46 -3.40 1.79
N VAL A 103 4.07 -4.13 2.71
CA VAL A 103 5.49 -4.52 2.65
C VAL A 103 5.63 -5.99 2.93
N HIS A 104 6.30 -6.71 2.02
CA HIS A 104 6.63 -8.12 2.18
C HIS A 104 8.10 -8.25 2.55
N VAL A 105 8.37 -8.98 3.63
CA VAL A 105 9.71 -9.19 4.17
C VAL A 105 9.99 -10.68 4.28
N VAL A 106 11.05 -11.12 3.61
CA VAL A 106 11.56 -12.48 3.67
C VAL A 106 12.48 -12.65 4.88
N THR A 107 12.22 -13.71 5.63
CA THR A 107 13.03 -14.21 6.74
C THR A 107 14.12 -15.16 6.23
N SER A 108 15.18 -15.37 7.02
CA SER A 108 16.32 -16.20 6.62
C SER A 108 15.97 -17.65 6.27
N ASP A 109 14.85 -18.19 6.77
CA ASP A 109 14.36 -19.53 6.43
C ASP A 109 13.46 -19.56 5.18
N GLY A 110 13.34 -18.45 4.47
CA GLY A 110 12.52 -18.27 3.27
C GLY A 110 11.05 -18.00 3.55
N GLY A 111 10.63 -17.97 4.82
CA GLY A 111 9.28 -17.53 5.19
C GLY A 111 9.07 -16.06 4.84
N GLU A 112 7.84 -15.69 4.53
CA GLU A 112 7.49 -14.33 4.12
C GLU A 112 6.49 -13.74 5.11
N GLN A 113 6.76 -12.52 5.54
CA GLN A 113 5.91 -11.77 6.46
C GLN A 113 5.42 -10.50 5.77
N GLN A 114 4.11 -10.31 5.77
CA GLN A 114 3.47 -9.09 5.32
C GLN A 114 3.24 -8.12 6.47
N LEU A 115 3.49 -6.84 6.23
CA LEU A 115 3.16 -5.73 7.12
C LEU A 115 2.45 -4.65 6.33
N ARG A 116 1.60 -3.88 7.01
CA ARG A 116 1.05 -2.64 6.46
C ARG A 116 1.42 -1.47 7.33
N THR A 117 1.80 -0.36 6.73
CA THR A 117 2.15 0.88 7.43
C THR A 117 1.13 1.98 7.14
N ASP A 118 1.17 3.05 7.93
CA ASP A 118 0.46 4.29 7.61
C ASP A 118 1.05 4.96 6.35
N PRO A 119 0.37 5.95 5.73
CA PRO A 119 0.83 6.57 4.48
C PRO A 119 2.22 7.20 4.55
N SER A 120 2.66 7.59 5.76
CA SER A 120 3.99 8.16 5.98
C SER A 120 5.11 7.09 6.03
N GLY A 121 4.75 5.81 6.09
CA GLY A 121 5.71 4.71 6.26
C GLY A 121 6.33 4.62 7.66
N THR A 122 5.85 5.40 8.64
CA THR A 122 6.51 5.53 9.95
C THR A 122 5.85 4.75 11.07
N ARG A 123 4.65 4.18 10.84
CA ARG A 123 3.93 3.38 11.83
C ARG A 123 3.31 2.14 11.20
N VAL A 124 3.55 0.98 11.79
CA VAL A 124 2.84 -0.27 11.44
C VAL A 124 1.38 -0.14 11.87
N VAL A 125 0.46 -0.43 10.96
CA VAL A 125 -1.00 -0.44 11.19
C VAL A 125 -1.61 -1.85 11.12
N SER A 126 -0.92 -2.81 10.49
CA SER A 126 -1.30 -4.23 10.46
C SER A 126 -0.07 -5.13 10.26
N GLY A 127 -0.19 -6.40 10.66
CA GLY A 127 0.90 -7.39 10.63
C GLY A 127 1.87 -7.28 11.83
N PRO A 128 2.96 -8.06 11.85
CA PRO A 128 3.35 -9.06 10.82
C PRO A 128 2.35 -10.20 10.67
N ALA A 129 2.02 -10.56 9.44
CA ALA A 129 1.25 -11.74 9.09
C ALA A 129 2.10 -12.68 8.23
N ASP A 130 2.07 -13.97 8.54
CA ASP A 130 2.77 -14.99 7.75
C ASP A 130 1.92 -15.35 6.52
N ASP A 131 2.49 -15.16 5.32
CA ASP A 131 1.81 -15.45 4.05
C ASP A 131 1.82 -16.93 3.67
N ARG A 132 2.46 -17.77 4.48
CA ARG A 132 2.56 -19.22 4.34
C ARG A 132 3.03 -19.64 2.93
N PRO A 133 4.18 -19.10 2.46
CA PRO A 133 4.74 -19.51 1.17
C PRO A 133 4.98 -21.02 1.16
N ASP A 134 4.73 -21.65 0.01
CA ASP A 134 4.96 -23.07 -0.14
C ASP A 134 6.47 -23.39 -0.24
N ALA A 135 6.82 -24.66 -0.46
CA ALA A 135 8.22 -25.07 -0.44
C ALA A 135 9.04 -24.47 -1.60
N ASP A 136 8.41 -24.26 -2.76
CA ASP A 136 9.06 -23.70 -3.94
C ASP A 136 9.23 -22.18 -3.77
N ASP A 137 8.19 -21.49 -3.28
CA ASP A 137 8.26 -20.07 -2.93
C ASP A 137 9.32 -19.80 -1.86
N LYS A 138 9.40 -20.63 -0.81
CA LYS A 138 10.45 -20.52 0.21
C LYS A 138 11.85 -20.73 -0.35
N ALA A 139 12.00 -21.56 -1.38
CA ALA A 139 13.29 -21.78 -2.02
C ALA A 139 13.71 -20.58 -2.86
N GLU A 140 12.77 -19.97 -3.58
CA GLU A 140 12.98 -18.71 -4.29
C GLU A 140 13.31 -17.56 -3.33
N ASN A 141 12.52 -17.37 -2.28
CA ASN A 141 12.72 -16.33 -1.27
C ASN A 141 14.11 -16.36 -0.62
N LYS A 142 14.66 -17.56 -0.38
CA LYS A 142 16.04 -17.69 0.14
C LYS A 142 17.10 -17.15 -0.82
N SER A 143 16.85 -17.20 -2.13
CA SER A 143 17.80 -16.67 -3.11
C SER A 143 17.91 -15.15 -3.03
N PHE A 144 16.84 -14.46 -2.63
CA PHE A 144 16.79 -13.00 -2.48
C PHE A 144 17.70 -12.46 -1.38
N SER A 145 18.06 -13.26 -0.37
CA SER A 145 19.04 -12.84 0.65
C SER A 145 20.46 -12.66 0.10
N SER A 146 20.71 -13.01 -1.17
CA SER A 146 22.02 -12.90 -1.83
C SER A 146 22.15 -11.69 -2.76
N VAL A 147 21.15 -10.81 -2.83
CA VAL A 147 21.22 -9.60 -3.68
C VAL A 147 22.14 -8.54 -3.06
N ASP A 148 22.84 -7.79 -3.91
CA ASP A 148 23.72 -6.69 -3.49
C ASP A 148 22.99 -5.33 -3.47
N ILE A 149 21.96 -5.17 -4.30
CA ILE A 149 21.14 -3.97 -4.38
C ILE A 149 19.89 -4.18 -3.52
N ASP A 150 19.78 -3.42 -2.44
CA ASP A 150 18.56 -3.38 -1.63
C ASP A 150 17.49 -2.45 -2.22
N PHE A 151 16.29 -2.49 -1.64
CA PHE A 151 15.16 -1.67 -2.09
C PHE A 151 15.46 -0.17 -2.04
N VAL A 152 16.28 0.30 -1.07
CA VAL A 152 16.62 1.73 -0.97
C VAL A 152 17.42 2.14 -2.19
N ARG A 153 18.42 1.35 -2.56
CA ARG A 153 19.22 1.62 -3.75
C ARG A 153 18.42 1.46 -5.04
N ALA A 154 17.48 0.52 -5.10
CA ALA A 154 16.57 0.39 -6.23
C ALA A 154 15.68 1.63 -6.42
N VAL A 155 15.10 2.17 -5.33
CA VAL A 155 14.36 3.45 -5.36
C VAL A 155 15.26 4.58 -5.90
N GLU A 156 16.49 4.72 -5.39
CA GLU A 156 17.43 5.75 -5.84
C GLU A 156 17.76 5.65 -7.33
N VAL A 157 17.96 4.42 -7.84
CA VAL A 157 18.22 4.19 -9.27
C VAL A 157 17.00 4.57 -10.11
N THR A 158 15.80 4.15 -9.71
CA THR A 158 14.55 4.46 -10.42
C THR A 158 14.28 5.96 -10.52
N VAL A 159 14.41 6.71 -9.41
CA VAL A 159 14.18 8.18 -9.42
C VAL A 159 15.29 8.95 -10.14
N GLY A 160 16.49 8.36 -10.27
CA GLY A 160 17.57 8.90 -11.09
C GLY A 160 17.37 8.67 -12.59
N GLU A 161 16.70 7.57 -12.94
CA GLU A 161 16.38 7.19 -14.33
C GLU A 161 15.16 7.98 -14.87
N ILE A 162 14.15 8.23 -14.04
CA ILE A 162 12.91 8.92 -14.43
C ILE A 162 12.67 10.14 -13.54
N SER A 163 12.77 11.34 -14.12
CA SER A 163 12.39 12.59 -13.43
C SER A 163 10.92 12.58 -13.02
N ASP A 164 10.64 13.10 -11.82
CA ASP A 164 9.29 13.16 -11.23
C ASP A 164 8.59 11.80 -11.09
N ALA A 165 9.36 10.71 -11.04
CA ALA A 165 8.88 9.36 -10.78
C ALA A 165 8.23 9.26 -9.40
N GLN A 166 6.97 8.83 -9.36
CA GLN A 166 6.36 8.28 -8.15
C GLN A 166 6.31 6.76 -8.29
N ILE A 167 7.06 6.05 -7.45
CA ILE A 167 7.06 4.59 -7.46
C ILE A 167 5.82 4.13 -6.68
N ASN A 168 4.96 3.33 -7.32
CA ASN A 168 3.76 2.78 -6.69
C ASN A 168 4.00 1.35 -6.21
N GLU A 169 4.85 0.60 -6.90
CA GLU A 169 5.24 -0.76 -6.52
C GLU A 169 6.71 -0.97 -6.80
N LEU A 170 7.39 -1.68 -5.90
CA LEU A 170 8.77 -2.13 -6.07
C LEU A 170 8.86 -3.58 -5.61
N ASN A 171 9.12 -4.50 -6.54
CA ASN A 171 9.16 -5.93 -6.28
C ASN A 171 10.48 -6.56 -6.72
N LEU A 172 10.98 -7.52 -5.95
CA LEU A 172 12.13 -8.35 -6.27
C LEU A 172 11.66 -9.66 -6.88
N ASP A 173 12.13 -9.98 -8.09
CA ASP A 173 11.68 -11.16 -8.84
C ASP A 173 12.85 -11.84 -9.57
N THR A 174 12.63 -13.07 -10.02
CA THR A 174 13.56 -13.84 -10.85
C THR A 174 13.13 -13.80 -12.32
N GLU A 175 13.66 -12.84 -13.07
CA GLU A 175 13.40 -12.70 -14.51
C GLU A 175 14.56 -13.30 -15.34
N ASN A 176 14.27 -14.22 -16.26
CA ASN A 176 15.28 -14.83 -17.14
C ASN A 176 16.54 -15.39 -16.43
N ARG A 177 16.34 -16.01 -15.26
CA ARG A 177 17.40 -16.57 -14.38
C ARG A 177 18.31 -15.51 -13.73
N ARG A 178 17.85 -14.26 -13.65
CA ARG A 178 18.50 -13.13 -12.98
C ARG A 178 17.53 -12.56 -11.96
N ILE A 179 18.03 -12.18 -10.79
CA ILE A 179 17.21 -11.46 -9.82
C ILE A 179 17.17 -9.98 -10.22
N VAL A 180 15.98 -9.42 -10.32
CA VAL A 180 15.73 -8.04 -10.74
C VAL A 180 14.81 -7.35 -9.75
N TRP A 181 15.04 -6.07 -9.53
CA TRP A 181 14.02 -5.17 -9.02
C TRP A 181 13.15 -4.72 -10.18
N GLU A 182 11.83 -4.86 -10.06
CA GLU A 182 10.84 -4.27 -10.94
C GLU A 182 10.15 -3.12 -10.19
N ALA A 183 10.18 -1.92 -10.78
CA ALA A 183 9.56 -0.74 -10.21
C ALA A 183 8.48 -0.22 -11.16
N ASP A 184 7.24 -0.19 -10.68
CA ASP A 184 6.11 0.40 -11.39
C ASP A 184 5.94 1.86 -10.96
N VAL A 185 5.94 2.74 -11.94
CA VAL A 185 6.16 4.18 -11.77
C VAL A 185 5.07 4.97 -12.46
N SER A 186 4.48 5.91 -11.73
CA SER A 186 3.65 6.98 -12.29
C SER A 186 4.52 8.20 -12.62
N THR A 187 4.44 8.70 -13.85
CA THR A 187 5.04 9.97 -14.28
C THR A 187 3.99 10.81 -15.04
N GLY A 188 3.37 11.74 -14.31
CA GLY A 188 2.21 12.50 -14.81
C GLY A 188 1.05 11.57 -15.13
N SER A 189 0.69 11.44 -16.41
CA SER A 189 -0.39 10.56 -16.88
C SER A 189 0.11 9.22 -17.46
N GLN A 190 1.41 8.96 -17.43
CA GLN A 190 2.02 7.75 -17.97
C GLN A 190 2.39 6.80 -16.84
N GLN A 191 2.19 5.50 -17.08
CA GLN A 191 2.73 4.42 -16.26
C GLN A 191 3.93 3.82 -16.97
N ARG A 192 4.93 3.42 -16.18
CA ARG A 192 6.15 2.82 -16.69
C ARG A 192 6.64 1.74 -15.73
N THR A 193 7.20 0.68 -16.28
CA THR A 193 7.95 -0.33 -15.53
C THR A 193 9.45 -0.18 -15.79
N VAL A 194 10.24 -0.12 -14.72
CA VAL A 194 11.71 -0.11 -14.75
C VAL A 194 12.22 -1.41 -14.16
N GLN A 195 13.08 -2.13 -14.87
CA GLN A 195 13.77 -3.30 -14.34
C GLN A 195 15.24 -2.98 -14.07
N ILE A 196 15.70 -3.30 -12.87
CA ILE A 196 17.06 -3.05 -12.39
C ILE A 196 17.69 -4.38 -11.99
N ASP A 197 18.92 -4.63 -12.42
CA ASP A 197 19.69 -5.78 -11.97
C ASP A 197 19.94 -5.72 -10.46
N ALA A 198 19.46 -6.70 -9.69
CA ALA A 198 19.57 -6.69 -8.23
C ALA A 198 21.00 -6.98 -7.71
N THR A 199 21.96 -7.27 -8.58
CA THR A 199 23.38 -7.45 -8.25
C THR A 199 24.21 -6.21 -8.61
N SER A 200 24.04 -5.67 -9.82
CA SER A 200 24.87 -4.56 -10.33
C SER A 200 24.24 -3.18 -10.16
N GLY A 201 22.92 -3.10 -10.03
CA GLY A 201 22.15 -1.85 -10.05
C GLY A 201 22.00 -1.25 -11.45
N GLU A 202 22.33 -2.00 -12.51
CA GLU A 202 22.15 -1.57 -13.89
C GLU A 202 20.67 -1.55 -14.28
N VAL A 203 20.22 -0.47 -14.92
CA VAL A 203 18.88 -0.42 -15.52
C VAL A 203 18.86 -1.32 -16.76
N LEU A 204 18.10 -2.41 -16.68
CA LEU A 204 17.96 -3.40 -17.75
C LEU A 204 16.85 -3.03 -18.74
N SER A 205 15.78 -2.40 -18.24
CA SER A 205 14.69 -1.92 -19.09
C SER A 205 13.93 -0.77 -18.46
N ASN A 206 13.33 0.07 -19.30
CA ASN A 206 12.45 1.17 -18.93
C ASN A 206 11.37 1.28 -20.01
N ARG A 207 10.16 0.81 -19.73
CA ARG A 207 9.07 0.67 -20.72
C ARG A 207 7.84 1.43 -20.24
N ALA A 208 7.09 2.02 -21.17
CA ALA A 208 5.77 2.56 -20.87
C ALA A 208 4.74 1.43 -20.93
N ASP A 209 3.73 1.51 -20.06
CA ASP A 209 2.56 0.64 -20.11
C ASP A 209 1.52 1.26 -21.07
N ASP A 210 1.17 0.52 -22.13
CA ASP A 210 0.22 0.91 -23.18
C ASP A 210 -1.23 0.52 -22.85
#